data_AF-A0A8I3A833-F1
#
_entry.id   AF-A0A8I3A833-F1
#
_cell.length_a   1.000
_cell.length_b   1.000
_cell.length_c   1.000
_cell.angle_alpha   90.00
_cell.angle_beta   90.00
_cell.angle_gamma   90.00
#
_symmetry.space_group_name_H-M   'P 1'
#
loop_
_entity.id
_entity.type
_entity.pdbx_description
1 polymer ?
#
loop_
_entity_poly.entity_id
_entity_poly.type
_entity_poly.pdbx_seq_one_letter_code
_entity_poly.pdbx_strand_id
1 'polypeptide(L)'
;MWLKRAIFAANEEYLVGIVLDGVRVWRVEDGKQITTMVAESARCLAVSQCDKWIAAGTDNIGVIMWDAKTYEQVLRYKDSDTPNILGVDFSPDSTRLVFATWLKATVWDIATCKQAHTLHHHGHGWVKTVQYSPQGDRIATASHDSVHVWDSNNGGLLLEIPVTVTPEFNQGLRWFNTHLFILSKSTLKQFDASTGSVVAQWPVSESNSLSCITLPKNVEFIAYSTNSTITFWDTSTHTQLGLVQYPEVNSIAISPAVRFSQLVEGNSASKAYLISS
;
A
#
# COMPACT_ATOMS: atom_id res chain seq x y z
N MET A 1 14.90 -15.24 0.67
CA MET A 1 13.80 -15.46 -0.30
C MET A 1 12.55 -14.84 0.31
N TRP A 2 12.23 -13.59 -0.06
CA TRP A 2 11.55 -12.65 0.86
C TRP A 2 10.09 -12.37 0.48
N LEU A 3 9.18 -12.35 1.45
CA LEU A 3 7.82 -11.81 1.29
C LEU A 3 7.93 -10.27 1.17
N LYS A 4 7.65 -9.72 0.00
CA LYS A 4 7.88 -8.27 -0.26
C LYS A 4 6.76 -7.38 0.28
N ARG A 5 5.51 -7.84 0.17
CA ARG A 5 4.31 -7.16 0.67
C ARG A 5 3.24 -8.20 1.00
N ALA A 6 2.43 -7.96 2.03
CA ALA A 6 1.26 -8.76 2.36
C ALA A 6 0.08 -7.83 2.70
N ILE A 7 -1.14 -8.30 2.42
CA ILE A 7 -2.38 -7.55 2.62
C ILE A 7 -3.48 -8.55 3.02
N PHE A 8 -4.27 -8.21 4.03
CA PHE A 8 -5.49 -8.95 4.37
C PHE A 8 -6.62 -8.59 3.40
N ALA A 9 -7.40 -9.60 3.02
CA ALA A 9 -8.71 -9.38 2.42
C ALA A 9 -9.62 -8.64 3.41
N ALA A 10 -10.59 -7.88 2.90
CA ALA A 10 -11.51 -7.09 3.73
C ALA A 10 -12.39 -7.97 4.63
N ASN A 11 -12.71 -9.19 4.17
CA ASN A 11 -13.43 -10.21 4.93
C ASN A 11 -12.56 -10.98 5.94
N GLU A 12 -11.24 -10.77 5.97
CA GLU A 12 -10.26 -11.42 6.86
C GLU A 12 -10.16 -12.94 6.72
N GLU A 13 -10.79 -13.55 5.72
CA GLU A 13 -10.69 -14.99 5.50
C GLU A 13 -9.35 -15.36 4.86
N TYR A 14 -8.75 -14.43 4.13
CA TYR A 14 -7.55 -14.66 3.34
C TYR A 14 -6.50 -13.56 3.51
N LEU A 15 -5.24 -13.98 3.48
CA LEU A 15 -4.08 -13.12 3.34
C LEU A 15 -3.53 -13.30 1.93
N VAL A 16 -3.17 -12.20 1.28
CA VAL A 16 -2.52 -12.20 -0.03
C VAL A 16 -1.15 -11.56 0.09
N GLY A 17 -0.15 -12.10 -0.60
CA GLY A 17 1.21 -11.59 -0.47
C GLY A 17 2.11 -11.92 -1.65
N ILE A 18 3.13 -11.09 -1.84
CA ILE A 18 4.10 -11.20 -2.92
C ILE A 18 5.26 -12.08 -2.49
N VAL A 19 5.45 -13.17 -3.22
CA VAL A 19 6.55 -14.13 -3.09
C VAL A 19 7.42 -14.08 -4.36
N LEU A 20 8.52 -14.83 -4.42
CA LEU A 20 9.45 -14.77 -5.57
C LEU A 20 8.80 -15.19 -6.89
N ASP A 21 7.94 -16.20 -6.86
CA ASP A 21 7.28 -16.82 -8.02
C ASP A 21 5.93 -16.17 -8.37
N GLY A 22 5.50 -15.15 -7.61
CA GLY A 22 4.29 -14.40 -7.92
C GLY A 22 3.54 -13.92 -6.68
N VAL A 23 2.23 -14.13 -6.69
CA VAL A 23 1.33 -13.75 -5.59
C VAL A 23 0.74 -15.01 -4.99
N ARG A 24 0.84 -15.15 -3.67
CA ARG A 24 0.33 -16.30 -2.94
C ARG A 24 -0.84 -15.88 -2.05
N VAL A 25 -1.80 -16.81 -1.90
CA VAL A 25 -2.99 -16.63 -1.06
C VAL A 25 -2.97 -17.69 0.03
N TRP A 26 -3.19 -17.26 1.27
CA TRP A 26 -3.28 -18.12 2.45
C TRP A 26 -4.64 -17.93 3.11
N ARG A 27 -5.21 -19.01 3.66
CA ARG A 27 -6.35 -18.92 4.57
C ARG A 27 -5.84 -18.44 5.94
N VAL A 28 -6.52 -17.47 6.51
CA VAL A 28 -6.14 -16.90 7.82
C VAL A 28 -6.38 -17.88 8.96
N GLU A 29 -7.50 -18.62 8.92
CA GLU A 29 -7.92 -19.55 9.98
C GLU A 29 -6.86 -20.61 10.33
N ASP A 30 -6.27 -21.26 9.32
CA ASP A 30 -5.32 -22.38 9.52
C ASP A 30 -3.93 -22.12 8.93
N GLY A 31 -3.70 -20.92 8.38
CA GLY A 31 -2.44 -20.52 7.75
C GLY A 31 -2.08 -21.29 6.48
N LYS A 32 -2.98 -22.14 5.96
CA LYS A 32 -2.66 -22.97 4.79
C LYS A 32 -2.66 -22.14 3.52
N GLN A 33 -1.68 -22.40 2.68
CA GLN A 33 -1.65 -21.88 1.32
C GLN A 33 -2.81 -22.47 0.52
N ILE A 34 -3.57 -21.60 -0.13
CA ILE A 34 -4.67 -21.97 -1.03
C ILE A 34 -4.14 -22.10 -2.45
N THR A 35 -3.41 -21.09 -2.92
CA THR A 35 -2.92 -21.05 -4.31
C THR A 35 -1.73 -20.10 -4.46
N THR A 36 -1.05 -20.21 -5.60
CA THR A 36 -0.06 -19.25 -6.10
C THR A 36 -0.48 -18.81 -7.50
N MET A 37 -0.64 -17.50 -7.70
CA MET A 37 -0.90 -16.84 -8.97
C MET A 37 0.41 -16.36 -9.58
N VAL A 38 0.67 -16.71 -10.84
CA VAL A 38 1.92 -16.37 -11.52
C VAL A 38 1.97 -14.87 -11.81
N ALA A 39 2.96 -14.20 -11.22
CA ALA A 39 3.19 -12.76 -11.38
C ALA A 39 4.68 -12.46 -11.24
N GLU A 40 5.45 -12.82 -12.27
CA GLU A 40 6.90 -12.65 -12.26
C GLU A 40 7.27 -11.19 -11.97
N SER A 41 8.22 -11.00 -11.06
CA SER A 41 8.71 -9.68 -10.64
C SER A 41 7.60 -8.76 -10.10
N ALA A 42 6.60 -9.31 -9.40
CA ALA A 42 5.65 -8.51 -8.64
C ALA A 42 6.35 -7.65 -7.58
N ARG A 43 5.88 -6.40 -7.46
CA ARG A 43 6.46 -5.35 -6.60
C ARG A 43 5.44 -4.70 -5.67
N CYS A 44 4.20 -4.57 -6.12
CA CYS A 44 3.09 -4.04 -5.35
C CYS A 44 1.84 -4.90 -5.54
N LEU A 45 0.94 -4.84 -4.56
CA LEU A 45 -0.24 -5.69 -4.44
C LEU A 45 -1.39 -4.85 -3.89
N ALA A 46 -2.61 -5.14 -4.34
CA ALA A 46 -3.85 -4.63 -3.77
C ALA A 46 -4.93 -5.71 -3.78
N VAL A 47 -5.85 -5.63 -2.81
CA VAL A 47 -7.08 -6.42 -2.75
C VAL A 47 -8.25 -5.45 -2.68
N SER A 48 -9.26 -5.65 -3.53
CA SER A 48 -10.44 -4.78 -3.58
C SER A 48 -11.28 -4.90 -2.31
N GLN A 49 -12.01 -3.84 -1.94
CA GLN A 49 -12.87 -3.85 -0.74
C GLN A 49 -14.06 -4.81 -0.80
N CYS A 50 -14.49 -5.19 -2.00
CA CYS A 50 -15.51 -6.22 -2.17
C CYS A 50 -14.94 -7.65 -2.20
N ASP A 51 -13.64 -7.82 -1.93
CA ASP A 51 -12.90 -9.09 -1.98
C ASP A 51 -13.04 -9.87 -3.29
N LYS A 52 -13.43 -9.18 -4.38
CA LYS A 52 -13.60 -9.81 -5.69
C LYS A 52 -12.31 -9.79 -6.51
N TRP A 53 -11.46 -8.79 -6.31
CA TRP A 53 -10.30 -8.55 -7.16
C TRP A 53 -9.01 -8.54 -6.37
N ILE A 54 -8.00 -9.19 -6.94
CA ILE A 54 -6.61 -9.07 -6.52
C ILE A 54 -5.85 -8.45 -7.69
N ALA A 55 -5.01 -7.46 -7.44
CA ALA A 55 -4.16 -6.85 -8.46
C ALA A 55 -2.70 -6.81 -8.00
N ALA A 56 -1.79 -7.09 -8.93
CA ALA A 56 -0.36 -6.94 -8.71
C ALA A 56 0.27 -6.10 -9.81
N GLY A 57 1.15 -5.19 -9.40
CA GLY A 57 2.03 -4.45 -10.29
C GLY A 57 3.39 -5.15 -10.39
N THR A 58 3.91 -5.25 -11.60
CA THR A 58 5.17 -5.92 -11.92
C THR A 58 6.17 -4.98 -12.57
N ASP A 59 7.45 -5.33 -12.54
CA ASP A 59 8.50 -4.52 -13.19
C ASP A 59 8.44 -4.56 -14.73
N ASN A 60 8.00 -5.67 -15.36
CA ASN A 60 8.11 -5.86 -16.83
C ASN A 60 6.80 -6.19 -17.57
N ILE A 61 5.77 -6.61 -16.84
CA ILE A 61 4.53 -7.11 -17.42
C ILE A 61 3.43 -6.04 -17.37
N GLY A 62 3.54 -5.07 -16.45
CA GLY A 62 2.50 -4.12 -16.13
C GLY A 62 1.65 -4.60 -14.97
N VAL A 63 0.33 -4.41 -15.05
CA VAL A 63 -0.60 -4.82 -14.00
C VAL A 63 -1.31 -6.11 -14.39
N ILE A 64 -1.35 -7.06 -13.46
CA ILE A 64 -2.11 -8.30 -13.60
C ILE A 64 -3.21 -8.28 -12.54
N MET A 65 -4.43 -8.64 -12.93
CA MET A 65 -5.59 -8.72 -12.04
C MET A 65 -6.25 -10.09 -12.16
N TRP A 66 -6.68 -10.61 -11.01
CA TRP A 66 -7.33 -11.90 -10.88
C TRP A 66 -8.70 -11.75 -10.21
N ASP A 67 -9.62 -12.64 -10.57
CA ASP A 67 -10.80 -12.90 -9.76
C ASP A 67 -10.35 -13.62 -8.48
N ALA A 68 -10.70 -13.09 -7.32
CA ALA A 68 -10.24 -13.59 -6.02
C ALA A 68 -10.91 -14.90 -5.61
N LYS A 69 -12.01 -15.30 -6.25
CA LYS A 69 -12.73 -16.54 -5.99
C LYS A 69 -12.22 -17.69 -6.86
N THR A 70 -11.95 -17.43 -8.14
CA THR A 70 -11.45 -18.47 -9.07
C THR A 70 -9.93 -18.47 -9.20
N TYR A 71 -9.26 -17.36 -8.84
CA TYR A 71 -7.84 -17.09 -9.06
C TYR A 71 -7.44 -17.07 -10.54
N GLU A 72 -8.42 -16.94 -11.43
CA GLU A 72 -8.19 -16.80 -12.86
C GLU A 72 -7.84 -15.35 -13.20
N GLN A 73 -6.88 -15.20 -14.11
CA GLN A 73 -6.49 -13.87 -14.58
C GLN A 73 -7.60 -13.27 -15.43
N VAL A 74 -8.14 -12.13 -14.99
CA VAL A 74 -9.22 -11.42 -15.69
C VAL A 74 -8.72 -10.24 -16.51
N LEU A 75 -7.60 -9.64 -16.13
CA LEU A 75 -7.04 -8.50 -16.84
C LEU A 75 -5.51 -8.52 -16.79
N ARG A 76 -4.92 -8.11 -17.92
CA ARG A 76 -3.51 -7.78 -18.03
C ARG A 76 -3.40 -6.45 -18.74
N TYR A 77 -2.99 -5.42 -18.00
CA TYR A 77 -2.67 -4.12 -18.57
C TYR A 77 -1.16 -4.08 -18.85
N LYS A 78 -0.82 -3.89 -20.13
CA LYS A 78 0.54 -3.63 -20.58
C LYS A 78 0.50 -2.60 -21.70
N ASP A 79 1.03 -1.42 -21.45
CA ASP A 79 1.39 -0.49 -22.52
C ASP A 79 2.82 -0.83 -22.99
N SER A 80 3.12 -0.60 -24.27
CA SER A 80 4.44 -0.93 -24.85
C SER A 80 5.59 -0.21 -24.12
N ASP A 81 5.30 0.97 -23.58
CA ASP A 81 6.27 1.84 -22.91
C ASP A 81 5.98 2.02 -21.41
N THR A 82 5.11 1.21 -20.78
CA THR A 82 4.86 1.36 -19.34
C THR A 82 6.07 0.87 -18.55
N PRO A 83 6.80 1.76 -17.84
CA PRO A 83 7.87 1.35 -16.96
C PRO A 83 7.29 0.67 -15.71
N ASN A 84 8.16 0.07 -14.90
CA ASN A 84 7.84 -0.68 -13.69
C ASN A 84 6.64 -0.12 -12.91
N ILE A 85 5.69 -0.99 -12.57
CA ILE A 85 4.57 -0.61 -11.70
C ILE A 85 5.08 -0.54 -10.26
N LEU A 86 5.01 0.65 -9.67
CA LEU A 86 5.55 0.92 -8.35
C LEU A 86 4.48 0.90 -7.25
N GLY A 87 3.23 1.20 -7.60
CA GLY A 87 2.09 1.16 -6.69
C GLY A 87 0.82 0.76 -7.41
N VAL A 88 -0.11 0.14 -6.68
CA VAL A 88 -1.44 -0.23 -7.17
C VAL A 88 -2.43 -0.14 -6.01
N ASP A 89 -3.64 0.33 -6.26
CA ASP A 89 -4.72 0.38 -5.27
C ASP A 89 -6.10 0.36 -5.95
N PHE A 90 -7.12 -0.14 -5.25
CA PHE A 90 -8.50 -0.11 -5.72
C PHE A 90 -9.26 1.09 -5.14
N SER A 91 -10.20 1.63 -5.90
CA SER A 91 -11.18 2.55 -5.33
C SER A 91 -12.02 1.84 -4.25
N PRO A 92 -12.54 2.57 -3.24
CA PRO A 92 -13.32 1.95 -2.16
C PRO A 92 -14.57 1.21 -2.64
N ASP A 93 -15.20 1.69 -3.72
CA ASP A 93 -16.33 1.02 -4.38
C ASP A 93 -15.92 -0.17 -5.27
N SER A 94 -14.61 -0.43 -5.40
CA SER A 94 -14.01 -1.52 -6.17
C SER A 94 -14.33 -1.49 -7.68
N THR A 95 -14.68 -0.31 -8.21
CA THR A 95 -15.01 -0.13 -9.63
C THR A 95 -13.82 0.37 -10.47
N ARG A 96 -12.83 1.00 -9.81
CA ARG A 96 -11.63 1.55 -10.45
C ARG A 96 -10.37 0.97 -9.81
N LEU A 97 -9.34 0.90 -10.62
CA LEU A 97 -7.98 0.55 -10.23
C LEU A 97 -7.08 1.75 -10.52
N VAL A 98 -6.25 2.16 -9.57
CA VAL A 98 -5.19 3.13 -9.82
C VAL A 98 -3.84 2.43 -9.72
N PHE A 99 -2.93 2.72 -10.64
CA PHE A 99 -1.56 2.22 -10.57
C PHE A 99 -0.56 3.30 -10.95
N ALA A 100 0.57 3.29 -10.27
CA ALA A 100 1.65 4.25 -10.43
C ALA A 100 2.82 3.65 -11.21
N THR A 101 3.36 4.46 -12.12
CA THR A 101 4.56 4.21 -12.91
C THR A 101 5.60 5.28 -12.54
N TRP A 102 6.72 5.35 -13.25
CA TRP A 102 7.76 6.33 -12.95
C TRP A 102 7.29 7.79 -13.06
N LEU A 103 6.44 8.12 -14.04
CA LEU A 103 6.10 9.53 -14.37
C LEU A 103 4.62 9.88 -14.18
N LYS A 104 3.77 8.87 -14.03
CA LYS A 104 2.32 9.06 -13.96
C LYS A 104 1.67 7.99 -13.10
N ALA A 105 0.50 8.32 -12.56
CA ALA A 105 -0.47 7.32 -12.14
C ALA A 105 -1.62 7.27 -13.15
N THR A 106 -2.14 6.07 -13.39
CA THR A 106 -3.24 5.84 -14.32
C THR A 106 -4.44 5.33 -13.53
N VAL A 107 -5.59 5.97 -13.72
CA VAL A 107 -6.88 5.51 -13.21
C VAL A 107 -7.55 4.71 -14.31
N TRP A 108 -7.91 3.48 -13.99
CA TRP A 108 -8.45 2.49 -14.91
C TRP A 108 -9.83 2.05 -14.44
N ASP A 109 -10.80 2.10 -15.35
CA ASP A 109 -12.15 1.60 -15.10
C ASP A 109 -12.19 0.09 -15.37
N ILE A 110 -12.56 -0.68 -14.35
CA ILE A 110 -12.53 -2.14 -14.39
C ILE A 110 -13.60 -2.70 -15.32
N ALA A 111 -14.80 -2.10 -15.33
CA ALA A 111 -15.93 -2.62 -16.08
C ALA A 111 -15.76 -2.42 -17.60
N THR A 112 -15.23 -1.27 -18.00
CA THR A 112 -15.04 -0.90 -19.41
C THR A 112 -13.67 -1.29 -19.95
N CYS A 113 -12.74 -1.69 -19.08
CA CYS A 113 -11.34 -1.95 -19.42
C CYS A 113 -10.70 -0.77 -20.16
N LYS A 114 -10.94 0.45 -19.68
CA LYS A 114 -10.40 1.67 -20.28
C LYS A 114 -9.74 2.57 -19.24
N GLN A 115 -8.76 3.32 -19.70
CA GLN A 115 -8.19 4.41 -18.93
C GLN A 115 -9.23 5.52 -18.75
N ALA A 116 -9.52 5.87 -17.50
CA ALA A 116 -10.38 7.00 -17.16
C ALA A 116 -9.58 8.31 -17.08
N HIS A 117 -8.45 8.29 -16.35
CA HIS A 117 -7.60 9.49 -16.14
C HIS A 117 -6.12 9.12 -16.15
N THR A 118 -5.28 10.08 -16.54
CA THR A 118 -3.84 10.07 -16.27
C THR A 118 -3.49 11.21 -15.32
N LEU A 119 -2.81 10.89 -14.24
CA LEU A 119 -2.34 11.80 -13.20
C LEU A 119 -0.85 12.03 -13.44
N HIS A 120 -0.50 13.16 -14.08
CA HIS A 120 0.86 13.47 -14.47
C HIS A 120 1.64 14.08 -13.32
N HIS A 121 2.73 13.43 -12.89
CA HIS A 121 3.69 14.08 -12.00
C HIS A 121 4.58 15.00 -12.83
N HIS A 122 4.40 16.31 -12.69
CA HIS A 122 5.24 17.32 -13.35
C HIS A 122 6.53 17.55 -12.54
N GLY A 123 7.44 16.57 -12.51
CA GLY A 123 8.70 16.65 -11.75
C GLY A 123 9.55 15.37 -11.82
N HIS A 124 10.85 15.49 -11.54
CA HIS A 124 11.89 14.46 -11.76
C HIS A 124 11.91 13.29 -10.74
N GLY A 125 10.77 12.91 -10.17
CA GLY A 125 10.70 11.89 -9.11
C GLY A 125 9.85 10.68 -9.50
N TRP A 126 10.37 9.47 -9.27
CA TRP A 126 9.58 8.23 -9.44
C TRP A 126 8.38 8.20 -8.50
N VAL A 127 7.15 8.05 -9.02
CA VAL A 127 5.95 7.85 -8.19
C VAL A 127 6.00 6.46 -7.57
N LYS A 128 6.41 6.36 -6.30
CA LYS A 128 6.66 5.10 -5.62
C LYS A 128 5.41 4.43 -5.08
N THR A 129 4.36 5.19 -4.83
CA THR A 129 3.14 4.67 -4.23
C THR A 129 1.95 5.54 -4.60
N VAL A 130 0.78 4.91 -4.64
CA VAL A 130 -0.51 5.52 -4.93
C VAL A 130 -1.55 4.92 -3.99
N GLN A 131 -2.54 5.72 -3.59
CA GLN A 131 -3.65 5.25 -2.77
C GLN A 131 -4.91 6.08 -3.03
N TYR A 132 -6.07 5.42 -3.00
CA TYR A 132 -7.35 6.11 -2.92
C TYR A 132 -7.62 6.65 -1.51
N SER A 133 -8.34 7.77 -1.42
CA SER A 133 -8.94 8.19 -0.15
C SER A 133 -10.00 7.16 0.29
N PRO A 134 -10.24 6.99 1.59
CA PRO A 134 -11.30 6.12 2.09
C PRO A 134 -12.68 6.46 1.55
N GLN A 135 -12.91 7.74 1.24
CA GLN A 135 -14.17 8.23 0.63
C GLN A 135 -14.22 8.04 -0.88
N GLY A 136 -13.09 7.68 -1.51
CA GLY A 136 -12.99 7.43 -2.95
C GLY A 136 -12.97 8.68 -3.83
N ASP A 137 -13.14 9.87 -3.24
CA ASP A 137 -13.20 11.16 -3.92
C ASP A 137 -11.82 11.68 -4.36
N ARG A 138 -10.74 11.19 -3.75
CA ARG A 138 -9.37 11.65 -3.99
C ARG A 138 -8.40 10.50 -4.20
N ILE A 139 -7.29 10.81 -4.84
CA ILE A 139 -6.14 9.91 -5.01
C ILE A 139 -4.90 10.62 -4.49
N ALA A 140 -4.10 9.98 -3.66
CA ALA A 140 -2.78 10.48 -3.28
C ALA A 140 -1.69 9.68 -4.00
N THR A 141 -0.67 10.39 -4.45
CA THR A 141 0.51 9.83 -5.10
C THR A 141 1.74 10.41 -4.42
N ALA A 142 2.73 9.58 -4.10
CA ALA A 142 3.99 10.05 -3.52
C ALA A 142 5.16 9.67 -4.42
N SER A 143 5.92 10.69 -4.81
CA SER A 143 7.20 10.55 -5.49
C SER A 143 8.35 10.71 -4.50
N HIS A 144 9.59 10.75 -5.02
CA HIS A 144 10.74 11.11 -4.22
C HIS A 144 10.66 12.56 -3.70
N ASP A 145 10.09 13.46 -4.50
CA ASP A 145 10.22 14.91 -4.33
C ASP A 145 8.91 15.61 -3.94
N SER A 146 7.78 14.91 -3.98
CA SER A 146 6.49 15.50 -3.68
C SER A 146 5.42 14.47 -3.40
N VAL A 147 4.37 14.90 -2.70
CA VAL A 147 3.10 14.20 -2.63
C VAL A 147 2.04 15.06 -3.30
N HIS A 148 1.29 14.46 -4.22
CA HIS A 148 0.18 15.12 -4.91
C HIS A 148 -1.13 14.46 -4.50
N VAL A 149 -2.16 15.28 -4.30
CA VAL A 149 -3.54 14.84 -4.10
C VAL A 149 -4.35 15.28 -5.30
N TRP A 150 -5.06 14.33 -5.89
CA TRP A 150 -5.85 14.49 -7.12
C TRP A 150 -7.32 14.28 -6.84
N ASP A 151 -8.17 14.93 -7.61
CA ASP A 151 -9.59 14.60 -7.72
C ASP A 151 -9.73 13.29 -8.50
N SER A 152 -10.39 12.30 -7.91
CA SER A 152 -10.55 10.97 -8.50
C SER A 152 -11.50 10.91 -9.70
N ASN A 153 -12.42 11.88 -9.81
CA ASN A 153 -13.50 11.91 -10.78
C ASN A 153 -13.11 12.59 -12.08
N ASN A 154 -12.21 13.58 -12.01
CA ASN A 154 -11.74 14.32 -13.18
C ASN A 154 -10.22 14.25 -13.39
N GLY A 155 -9.44 13.78 -12.41
CA GLY A 155 -7.99 13.67 -12.48
C GLY A 155 -7.23 14.99 -12.27
N GLY A 156 -7.92 16.05 -11.85
CA GLY A 156 -7.32 17.36 -11.58
C GLY A 156 -6.47 17.37 -10.32
N LEU A 157 -5.35 18.10 -10.35
CA LEU A 157 -4.51 18.31 -9.17
C LEU A 157 -5.23 19.22 -8.16
N LEU A 158 -5.40 18.74 -6.93
CA LEU A 158 -6.03 19.49 -5.84
C LEU A 158 -4.98 20.12 -4.90
N LEU A 159 -3.89 19.41 -4.65
CA LEU A 159 -2.86 19.82 -3.70
C LEU A 159 -1.51 19.21 -4.08
N GLU A 160 -0.46 20.01 -3.96
CA GLU A 160 0.94 19.57 -4.02
C GLU A 160 1.62 19.86 -2.67
N ILE A 161 2.23 18.83 -2.08
CA ILE A 161 3.05 18.91 -0.87
C ILE A 161 4.51 18.64 -1.29
N PRO A 162 5.38 19.67 -1.34
CA PRO A 162 6.75 19.53 -1.83
C PRO A 162 7.70 18.88 -0.82
N VAL A 163 8.85 18.35 -1.28
CA VAL A 163 9.89 17.72 -0.45
C VAL A 163 10.50 18.61 0.62
N THR A 164 10.37 19.93 0.49
CA THR A 164 10.77 20.85 1.57
C THR A 164 9.92 20.69 2.82
N VAL A 165 8.72 20.12 2.69
CA VAL A 165 7.76 19.87 3.77
C VAL A 165 7.59 18.37 4.01
N THR A 166 7.60 17.55 2.95
CA THR A 166 7.63 16.09 3.10
C THR A 166 9.00 15.64 3.59
N PRO A 167 9.11 14.46 4.19
CA PRO A 167 10.41 13.98 4.60
C PRO A 167 11.32 13.55 3.42
N GLU A 168 12.63 13.41 3.66
CA GLU A 168 13.58 12.86 2.68
C GLU A 168 13.29 11.37 2.38
N PHE A 169 13.12 11.01 1.10
CA PHE A 169 12.82 9.67 0.60
C PHE A 169 11.51 9.07 1.12
N ASN A 170 10.39 9.37 0.46
CA ASN A 170 9.10 8.74 0.75
C ASN A 170 9.15 7.22 0.47
N GLN A 171 8.89 6.41 1.50
CA GLN A 171 8.90 4.94 1.44
C GLN A 171 7.50 4.34 1.60
N GLY A 172 6.60 5.06 2.27
CA GLY A 172 5.23 4.63 2.49
C GLY A 172 4.26 5.80 2.50
N LEU A 173 3.07 5.57 1.95
CA LEU A 173 1.95 6.49 1.95
C LEU A 173 0.74 5.72 2.47
N ARG A 174 0.07 6.26 3.48
CA ARG A 174 -1.19 5.73 4.00
C ARG A 174 -2.22 6.84 4.18
N TRP A 175 -3.39 6.64 3.59
CA TRP A 175 -4.55 7.48 3.83
C TRP A 175 -5.33 6.95 5.03
N PHE A 176 -5.70 7.84 5.95
CA PHE A 176 -6.64 7.55 7.03
C PHE A 176 -7.49 8.80 7.32
N ASN A 177 -8.81 8.64 7.26
CA ASN A 177 -9.77 9.75 7.33
C ASN A 177 -9.44 10.87 6.34
N THR A 178 -9.27 12.10 6.81
CA THR A 178 -8.88 13.28 6.01
C THR A 178 -7.38 13.50 5.97
N HIS A 179 -6.58 12.57 6.49
CA HIS A 179 -5.14 12.73 6.69
C HIS A 179 -4.32 11.76 5.84
N LEU A 180 -3.12 12.23 5.49
CA LEU A 180 -2.08 11.45 4.84
C LEU A 180 -0.93 11.21 5.81
N PHE A 181 -0.55 9.95 5.95
CA PHE A 181 0.62 9.52 6.70
C PHE A 181 1.72 9.18 5.71
N ILE A 182 2.82 9.92 5.81
CA ILE A 182 3.97 9.79 4.92
C ILE A 182 5.14 9.30 5.76
N LEU A 183 5.61 8.10 5.44
CA LEU A 183 6.76 7.47 6.06
C LEU A 183 8.01 7.70 5.20
N SER A 184 9.10 8.07 5.86
CA SER A 184 10.42 8.29 5.25
C SER A 184 11.53 7.62 6.02
N LYS A 185 12.78 7.79 5.57
CA LYS A 185 13.97 7.25 6.25
C LYS A 185 14.08 7.60 7.74
N SER A 186 13.63 8.77 8.16
CA SER A 186 13.89 9.31 9.51
C SER A 186 12.65 9.84 10.22
N THR A 187 11.54 10.03 9.51
CA THR A 187 10.32 10.59 10.11
C THR A 187 9.08 9.94 9.55
N LEU A 188 8.06 9.89 10.40
CA LEU A 188 6.69 9.67 9.99
C LEU A 188 5.95 10.97 10.25
N LYS A 189 5.29 11.51 9.22
CA LYS A 189 4.52 12.76 9.34
C LYS A 189 3.07 12.51 8.93
N GLN A 190 2.16 13.14 9.67
CA GLN A 190 0.75 13.25 9.33
C GLN A 190 0.50 14.61 8.70
N PHE A 191 -0.19 14.61 7.58
CA PHE A 191 -0.58 15.80 6.84
C PHE A 191 -2.09 15.87 6.74
N ASP A 192 -2.65 17.07 6.81
CA ASP A 192 -4.02 17.30 6.40
C ASP A 192 -4.10 17.27 4.87
N ALA A 193 -4.93 16.39 4.31
CA ALA A 193 -4.98 16.15 2.87
C ALA A 193 -5.70 17.26 2.07
N SER A 194 -6.31 18.23 2.77
CA SER A 194 -6.99 19.37 2.15
C SER A 194 -6.09 20.60 2.07
N THR A 195 -5.23 20.81 3.06
CA THR A 195 -4.36 21.97 3.19
C THR A 195 -2.88 21.68 2.92
N GLY A 196 -2.46 20.43 3.06
CA GLY A 196 -1.04 20.03 2.99
C GLY A 196 -0.23 20.40 4.23
N SER A 197 -0.89 20.87 5.30
CA SER A 197 -0.22 21.24 6.55
C SER A 197 0.20 20.01 7.34
N VAL A 198 1.37 20.08 7.99
CA VAL A 198 1.80 19.05 8.94
C VAL A 198 0.95 19.15 10.20
N VAL A 199 0.25 18.06 10.53
CA VAL A 199 -0.58 17.95 11.74
C VAL A 199 0.22 17.37 12.89
N ALA A 200 1.03 16.35 12.60
CA ALA A 200 1.84 15.67 13.61
C ALA A 200 3.08 15.02 12.99
N GLN A 201 4.06 14.75 13.84
CA GLN A 201 5.30 14.06 13.47
C GLN A 201 5.71 13.10 14.57
N TRP A 202 6.15 11.91 14.17
CA TRP A 202 6.72 10.91 15.05
C TRP A 202 8.19 10.67 14.68
N PRO A 203 9.06 10.50 15.69
CA PRO A 203 10.42 10.10 15.45
C PRO A 203 10.43 8.66 14.92
N VAL A 204 11.29 8.41 13.94
CA VAL A 204 11.62 7.07 13.48
C VAL A 204 13.11 6.90 13.74
N SER A 205 13.49 5.81 14.43
CA SER A 205 14.90 5.54 14.71
C SER A 205 15.68 5.50 13.39
N GLU A 206 16.80 6.21 13.29
CA GLU A 206 17.68 6.25 12.12
C GLU A 206 18.12 4.83 11.74
N SER A 207 17.33 4.20 10.88
CA SER A 207 17.55 2.86 10.38
C SER A 207 17.46 2.93 8.87
N ASN A 208 18.50 2.44 8.21
CA ASN A 208 18.64 2.50 6.75
C ASN A 208 17.66 1.59 6.00
N SER A 209 16.72 0.93 6.68
CA SER A 209 15.76 0.01 6.06
C SER A 209 14.46 -0.01 6.86
N LEU A 210 13.61 0.95 6.51
CA LEU A 210 12.20 0.95 6.90
C LEU A 210 11.43 0.22 5.81
N SER A 211 10.60 -0.75 6.20
CA SER A 211 10.00 -1.65 5.22
C SER A 211 8.53 -1.33 4.94
N CYS A 212 7.78 -0.82 5.92
CA CYS A 212 6.34 -0.63 5.77
C CYS A 212 5.70 0.25 6.86
N ILE A 213 4.53 0.80 6.51
CA ILE A 213 3.57 1.45 7.41
C ILE A 213 2.19 0.86 7.16
N THR A 214 1.43 0.66 8.22
CA THR A 214 0.02 0.27 8.14
C THR A 214 -0.81 1.04 9.16
N LEU A 215 -2.08 1.25 8.80
CA LEU A 215 -3.10 1.92 9.59
C LEU A 215 -4.35 1.03 9.56
N PRO A 216 -4.81 0.50 10.70
CA PRO A 216 -6.08 -0.21 10.77
C PRO A 216 -7.22 0.77 10.43
N LYS A 217 -8.24 0.29 9.72
CA LYS A 217 -9.34 1.16 9.27
C LYS A 217 -10.15 1.80 10.41
N ASN A 218 -10.16 1.16 11.57
CA ASN A 218 -11.04 1.51 12.70
C ASN A 218 -10.28 1.84 13.97
N VAL A 219 -8.94 1.93 13.93
CA VAL A 219 -8.15 2.24 15.12
C VAL A 219 -7.12 3.29 14.79
N GLU A 220 -7.07 4.29 15.67
CA GLU A 220 -6.13 5.39 15.66
C GLU A 220 -4.76 4.94 16.18
N PHE A 221 -4.17 3.89 15.60
CA PHE A 221 -2.76 3.59 15.83
C PHE A 221 -2.02 3.29 14.53
N ILE A 222 -0.75 3.68 14.49
CA ILE A 222 0.17 3.39 13.40
C ILE A 222 1.09 2.27 13.84
N ALA A 223 1.29 1.29 12.97
CA ALA A 223 2.42 0.39 13.05
C ALA A 223 3.37 0.65 11.88
N TYR A 224 4.65 0.78 12.19
CA TYR A 224 5.72 0.81 11.19
C TYR A 224 6.84 -0.12 11.58
N SER A 225 7.56 -0.65 10.59
CA SER A 225 8.71 -1.51 10.83
C SER A 225 10.02 -0.89 10.41
N THR A 226 11.02 -1.03 11.28
CA THR A 226 12.44 -1.07 10.91
C THR A 226 12.89 -2.54 10.80
N ASN A 227 14.04 -2.80 10.19
CA ASN A 227 14.63 -4.14 9.97
C ASN A 227 14.25 -5.27 10.94
N SER A 228 14.26 -5.01 12.25
CA SER A 228 13.99 -6.00 13.29
C SER A 228 12.96 -5.55 14.32
N THR A 229 12.32 -4.40 14.14
CA THR A 229 11.42 -3.85 15.17
C THR A 229 10.16 -3.30 14.53
N ILE A 230 9.02 -3.68 15.10
CA ILE A 230 7.72 -3.11 14.80
C ILE A 230 7.34 -2.20 15.96
N THR A 231 7.12 -0.92 15.66
CA THR A 231 6.75 0.08 16.66
C THR A 231 5.30 0.47 16.48
N PHE A 232 4.57 0.53 17.59
CA PHE A 232 3.16 0.88 17.64
C PHE A 232 2.98 2.25 18.30
N TRP A 233 2.19 3.12 17.67
CA TRP A 233 1.92 4.47 18.14
C TRP A 233 0.44 4.76 18.08
N ASP A 234 -0.12 5.30 19.15
CA ASP A 234 -1.48 5.84 19.15
C ASP A 234 -1.47 7.23 18.48
N THR A 235 -2.32 7.43 17.49
CA THR A 235 -2.40 8.67 16.71
C THR A 235 -3.20 9.76 17.38
N SER A 236 -4.05 9.40 18.34
CA SER A 236 -4.90 10.34 19.09
C SER A 236 -4.14 11.01 20.24
N THR A 237 -3.33 10.22 20.94
CA THR A 237 -2.55 10.63 22.11
C THR A 237 -1.10 10.92 21.77
N HIS A 238 -0.64 10.57 20.57
CA HIS A 238 0.76 10.63 20.16
C HIS A 238 1.71 9.85 21.07
N THR A 239 1.21 8.80 21.73
CA THR A 239 2.01 7.97 22.65
C THR A 239 2.47 6.69 21.97
N GLN A 240 3.68 6.24 22.32
CA GLN A 240 4.15 4.94 21.89
C GLN A 240 3.45 3.86 22.73
N LEU A 241 2.69 2.99 22.07
CA LEU A 241 1.97 1.90 22.72
C LEU A 241 2.91 0.74 23.07
N GLY A 242 3.94 0.52 22.25
CA GLY A 242 4.91 -0.53 22.47
C GLY A 242 5.85 -0.73 21.29
N LEU A 243 6.77 -1.67 21.45
CA LEU A 243 7.61 -2.18 20.37
C LEU A 243 7.72 -3.69 20.51
N VAL A 244 7.81 -4.38 19.37
CA VAL A 244 8.07 -5.81 19.31
C VAL A 244 9.25 -6.07 18.40
N GLN A 245 10.21 -6.86 18.86
CA GLN A 245 11.38 -7.24 18.08
C GLN A 245 11.17 -8.58 17.41
N TYR A 246 11.54 -8.64 16.13
CA TYR A 246 11.57 -9.85 15.33
C TYR A 246 12.93 -9.99 14.65
N PRO A 247 13.35 -11.21 14.29
CA PRO A 247 14.65 -11.40 13.62
C PRO A 247 14.79 -10.59 12.33
N GLU A 248 13.73 -10.54 11.48
CA GLU A 248 13.74 -9.83 10.19
C GLU A 248 12.32 -9.51 9.68
N VAL A 249 11.94 -8.23 9.69
CA VAL A 249 10.62 -7.76 9.22
C VAL A 249 10.69 -7.11 7.84
N ASN A 250 10.19 -7.82 6.81
CA ASN A 250 10.17 -7.29 5.43
C ASN A 250 8.83 -6.64 5.04
N SER A 251 7.74 -7.06 5.66
CA SER A 251 6.40 -6.54 5.41
C SER A 251 5.53 -6.74 6.64
N ILE A 252 4.64 -5.79 6.84
CA ILE A 252 3.56 -5.83 7.83
C ILE A 252 2.23 -5.75 7.11
N ALA A 253 1.30 -6.62 7.49
CA ALA A 253 -0.12 -6.44 7.30
C ALA A 253 -0.82 -6.50 8.66
N ILE A 254 -1.84 -5.66 8.87
CA ILE A 254 -2.69 -5.72 10.06
C ILE A 254 -4.13 -5.94 9.62
N SER A 255 -4.84 -6.75 10.40
CA SER A 255 -6.25 -7.04 10.17
C SER A 255 -7.11 -5.76 10.14
N PRO A 256 -8.03 -5.61 9.19
CA PRO A 256 -8.95 -4.46 9.11
C PRO A 256 -9.88 -4.29 10.32
N ALA A 257 -10.30 -5.37 10.96
CA ALA A 257 -11.14 -5.37 12.15
C ALA A 257 -10.31 -5.55 13.43
N VAL A 258 -10.76 -4.87 14.49
CA VAL A 258 -10.18 -4.93 15.85
C VAL A 258 -10.29 -6.34 16.46
N ARG A 259 -11.05 -7.25 15.84
CA ARG A 259 -11.41 -8.53 16.46
C ARG A 259 -10.33 -9.59 16.45
N PHE A 260 -9.30 -9.43 15.65
CA PHE A 260 -8.09 -10.22 15.83
C PHE A 260 -6.92 -9.30 15.56
N SER A 261 -6.14 -9.06 16.60
CA SER A 261 -4.85 -8.40 16.64
C SER A 261 -3.80 -9.17 15.83
N GLN A 262 -4.14 -9.51 14.59
CA GLN A 262 -3.36 -10.35 13.69
C GLN A 262 -2.42 -9.45 12.92
N LEU A 263 -1.19 -9.43 13.41
CA LEU A 263 -0.06 -8.89 12.70
C LEU A 263 0.53 -10.01 11.85
N VAL A 264 0.71 -9.75 10.55
CA VAL A 264 1.50 -10.64 9.69
C VAL A 264 2.86 -10.05 9.45
N GLU A 265 3.88 -10.80 9.86
CA GLU A 265 5.26 -10.55 9.51
C GLU A 265 5.69 -11.47 8.35
N GLY A 266 6.30 -10.87 7.33
CA GLY A 266 7.02 -11.59 6.28
C GLY A 266 8.51 -11.70 6.58
N ASN A 267 9.01 -12.92 6.78
CA ASN A 267 10.45 -13.17 6.97
C ASN A 267 11.15 -13.70 5.70
N SER A 268 12.48 -13.84 5.75
CA SER A 268 13.33 -14.30 4.64
C SER A 268 13.12 -15.75 4.18
N ALA A 269 12.21 -16.49 4.82
CA ALA A 269 11.76 -17.83 4.44
C ALA A 269 10.39 -17.84 3.72
N SER A 270 9.87 -16.67 3.30
CA SER A 270 8.56 -16.56 2.62
C SER A 270 7.38 -17.12 3.44
N LYS A 271 7.49 -17.02 4.77
CA LYS A 271 6.41 -17.37 5.70
C LYS A 271 5.70 -16.11 6.16
N ALA A 272 4.38 -16.17 6.19
CA ALA A 272 3.54 -15.23 6.88
C ALA A 272 3.27 -15.81 8.28
N TYR A 273 3.64 -15.08 9.33
CA TYR A 273 3.30 -15.48 10.70
C TYR A 273 2.13 -14.65 11.16
N LEU A 274 1.03 -15.32 11.49
CA LEU A 274 -0.10 -14.72 12.17
C LEU A 274 0.26 -14.59 13.65
N ILE A 275 0.50 -13.36 14.08
CA ILE A 275 0.73 -13.03 15.49
C ILE A 275 -0.61 -12.52 16.03
N SER A 276 -1.28 -13.28 16.87
CA SER A 276 -2.44 -12.81 17.65
C SER A 276 -1.96 -12.29 19.01
N SER A 277 -2.47 -11.15 19.48
CA SER A 277 -2.31 -10.72 20.88
C SER A 277 -3.14 -11.54 21.84
#